data_AF-A0A964AV16-F1
#
_entry.id   AF-A0A964AV16-F1
#
_cell.length_a   1.000
_cell.length_b   1.000
_cell.length_c   1.000
_cell.angle_alpha   90.00
_cell.angle_beta   90.00
_cell.angle_gamma   90.00
#
_symmetry.space_group_name_H-M   'P 1'
#
loop_
_entity.id
_entity.type
_entity.pdbx_description
1 polymer ?
#
loop_
_entity_poly.entity_id
_entity_poly.type
_entity_poly.pdbx_seq_one_letter_code
_entity_poly.pdbx_strand_id
1 'polypeptide(L)'
;MIALLLLACAADDGDPTTVSDDAAAYVGPAGAEYAYTRLDAVDDDPLLMRISEDGAAWTFRLGGRWADAEDRGAYAVALDDGLWLDGAQLLPDRLREGASGEGCTVTALDAAEVWYGTFPRVATVEVEGGAWAGAHRFALDIGPIALTMEGTLWELASYELPLE
;
A
#
# COMPACT_ATOMS: atom_id res chain seq x y z
N MET A 1 -24.79 18.30 -19.63
CA MET A 1 -24.97 17.35 -18.51
C MET A 1 -23.59 17.08 -17.95
N ILE A 2 -23.48 17.10 -16.63
CA ILE A 2 -22.37 17.65 -15.85
C ILE A 2 -21.08 16.82 -15.96
N ALA A 3 -19.98 17.50 -16.32
CA ALA A 3 -18.63 17.01 -16.14
C ALA A 3 -18.27 17.11 -14.65
N LEU A 4 -18.21 15.97 -13.95
CA LEU A 4 -17.62 15.91 -12.61
C LEU A 4 -16.08 15.93 -12.77
N LEU A 5 -15.49 17.10 -12.64
CA LEU A 5 -14.10 17.21 -12.18
C LEU A 5 -14.13 16.98 -10.67
N LEU A 6 -13.64 15.83 -10.21
CA LEU A 6 -13.26 15.64 -8.82
C LEU A 6 -11.87 16.24 -8.65
N LEU A 7 -11.82 17.41 -8.01
CA LEU A 7 -10.60 18.01 -7.51
C LEU A 7 -9.95 17.01 -6.54
N ALA A 8 -8.79 16.47 -6.91
CA ALA A 8 -7.82 16.01 -5.94
C ALA A 8 -7.52 17.18 -5.00
N CYS A 9 -7.84 17.03 -3.72
CA CYS A 9 -7.52 18.03 -2.71
C CYS A 9 -6.01 18.20 -2.65
N ALA A 10 -5.56 19.43 -2.91
CA ALA A 10 -4.20 19.88 -2.69
C ALA A 10 -3.87 19.75 -1.20
N ALA A 11 -3.00 18.79 -0.87
CA ALA A 11 -2.25 18.78 0.36
C ALA A 11 -0.85 19.31 0.05
N ASP A 12 -0.56 20.46 0.65
CA ASP A 12 0.73 21.06 1.03
C ASP A 12 1.88 21.08 0.01
N ASP A 13 2.38 22.29 -0.27
CA ASP A 13 3.56 22.58 -1.11
C ASP A 13 4.87 22.16 -0.39
N GLY A 14 4.95 20.90 0.04
CA GLY A 14 6.21 20.27 0.41
C GLY A 14 7.08 20.14 -0.84
N ASP A 15 8.33 20.61 -0.75
CA ASP A 15 9.31 20.52 -1.84
C ASP A 15 9.26 19.10 -2.46
N PRO A 16 8.92 18.97 -3.76
CA PRO A 16 8.77 17.69 -4.43
C PRO A 16 10.08 16.87 -4.49
N THR A 17 11.18 17.40 -3.95
CA THR A 17 12.51 16.81 -4.01
C THR A 17 13.02 16.21 -2.69
N THR A 18 12.30 16.33 -1.58
CA THR A 18 12.70 15.61 -0.35
C THR A 18 12.23 14.16 -0.48
N VAL A 19 13.04 13.34 -1.15
CA VAL A 19 12.85 11.89 -1.23
C VAL A 19 13.09 11.35 0.18
N SER A 20 12.06 10.77 0.79
CA SER A 20 12.31 9.91 1.94
C SER A 20 12.85 8.59 1.39
N ASP A 21 14.12 8.32 1.63
CA ASP A 21 14.73 7.04 1.30
C ASP A 21 14.34 5.94 2.31
N ASP A 22 13.61 6.32 3.37
CA ASP A 22 13.23 5.46 4.50
C ASP A 22 11.92 4.72 4.22
N ALA A 23 11.98 3.38 4.28
CA ALA A 23 10.83 2.49 4.15
C ALA A 23 9.72 2.78 5.17
N ALA A 24 10.03 3.34 6.34
CA ALA A 24 9.04 3.72 7.35
C ALA A 24 8.01 4.72 6.82
N ALA A 25 8.41 5.62 5.91
CA ALA A 25 7.51 6.60 5.29
C ALA A 25 6.49 5.98 4.31
N TYR A 26 6.60 4.68 4.04
CA TYR A 26 5.79 3.93 3.10
C TYR A 26 4.93 2.85 3.78
N VAL A 27 4.92 2.78 5.11
CA VAL A 27 4.03 1.88 5.87
C VAL A 27 2.58 2.35 5.78
N GLY A 28 2.36 3.66 5.72
CA GLY A 28 1.06 4.29 5.87
C GLY A 28 0.76 4.69 7.32
N PRO A 29 -0.19 5.61 7.54
CA PRO A 29 -0.46 6.15 8.87
C PRO A 29 -1.10 5.11 9.81
N ALA A 30 -0.71 5.15 11.09
CA ALA A 30 -1.33 4.31 12.11
C ALA A 30 -2.84 4.59 12.20
N GLY A 31 -3.66 3.54 12.36
CA GLY A 31 -5.12 3.68 12.37
C GLY A 31 -5.78 3.90 11.00
N ALA A 32 -5.02 3.99 9.91
CA ALA A 32 -5.58 4.15 8.58
C ALA A 32 -6.33 2.89 8.11
N GLU A 33 -7.39 3.10 7.32
CA GLU A 33 -8.22 2.07 6.72
C GLU A 33 -8.17 2.16 5.20
N TYR A 34 -8.14 1.02 4.54
CA TYR A 34 -8.00 0.90 3.09
C TYR A 34 -9.00 -0.12 2.56
N ALA A 35 -9.55 0.15 1.39
CA ALA A 35 -10.30 -0.82 0.61
C ALA A 35 -9.66 -0.96 -0.77
N TYR A 36 -9.40 -2.19 -1.18
CA TYR A 36 -8.80 -2.54 -2.45
C TYR A 36 -9.78 -3.33 -3.31
N THR A 37 -9.67 -3.16 -4.61
CA THR A 37 -10.44 -3.87 -5.61
C THR A 37 -9.54 -4.66 -6.55
N ARG A 38 -10.13 -5.63 -7.25
CA ARG A 38 -9.47 -6.36 -8.32
C ARG A 38 -9.90 -5.77 -9.66
N LEU A 39 -8.94 -5.42 -10.50
CA LEU A 39 -9.23 -4.89 -11.84
C LEU A 39 -9.98 -5.88 -12.73
N ASP A 40 -9.77 -7.18 -12.55
CA ASP A 40 -10.42 -8.23 -13.32
C ASP A 40 -11.80 -8.64 -12.77
N ALA A 41 -12.16 -8.15 -11.58
CA ALA A 41 -13.40 -8.49 -10.89
C ALA A 41 -13.86 -7.34 -9.98
N VAL A 42 -14.13 -6.17 -10.57
CA VAL A 42 -14.45 -4.94 -9.81
C VAL A 42 -15.75 -5.01 -9.00
N ASP A 43 -16.63 -5.95 -9.34
CA ASP A 43 -17.90 -6.20 -8.64
C ASP A 43 -17.76 -7.22 -7.49
N ASP A 44 -16.58 -7.84 -7.32
CA ASP A 44 -16.32 -8.76 -6.21
C ASP A 44 -16.13 -8.00 -4.88
N ASP A 45 -16.21 -8.76 -3.78
CA ASP A 45 -15.94 -8.22 -2.45
C ASP A 45 -14.54 -7.61 -2.36
N PRO A 46 -14.39 -6.39 -1.80
CA PRO A 46 -13.10 -5.75 -1.66
C PRO A 46 -12.25 -6.44 -0.60
N LEU A 47 -10.94 -6.33 -0.77
CA LEU A 47 -9.98 -6.58 0.30
C LEU A 47 -9.92 -5.32 1.16
N LEU A 48 -10.21 -5.45 2.44
CA LEU A 48 -10.08 -4.38 3.43
C LEU A 48 -8.77 -4.56 4.18
N MET A 49 -8.05 -3.47 4.42
CA MET A 49 -6.88 -3.43 5.29
C MET A 49 -7.06 -2.36 6.36
N ARG A 50 -6.62 -2.64 7.58
CA ARG A 50 -6.48 -1.64 8.64
C ARG A 50 -5.08 -1.72 9.24
N ILE A 51 -4.43 -0.57 9.39
CA ILE A 51 -3.20 -0.43 10.15
C ILE A 51 -3.59 -0.23 11.62
N SER A 52 -2.95 -0.96 12.54
CA SER A 52 -3.21 -0.81 13.98
C SER A 52 -2.92 0.62 14.45
N GLU A 53 -3.54 1.01 15.57
CA GLU A 53 -3.38 2.35 16.18
C GLU A 53 -1.92 2.68 16.56
N ASP A 54 -1.09 1.67 16.78
CA ASP A 54 0.33 1.79 17.06
C ASP A 54 1.22 1.61 15.81
N GLY A 55 0.64 1.38 14.64
CA GLY A 55 1.34 1.14 13.37
C GLY A 55 2.03 -0.23 13.27
N ALA A 56 1.92 -1.08 14.30
CA ALA A 56 2.70 -2.31 14.42
C ALA A 56 2.12 -3.52 13.68
N ALA A 57 0.91 -3.44 13.13
CA ALA A 57 0.29 -4.55 12.41
C ALA A 57 -0.65 -4.09 11.30
N TRP A 58 -0.71 -4.88 10.24
CA TRP A 58 -1.73 -4.78 9.19
C TRP A 58 -2.71 -5.93 9.33
N THR A 59 -4.00 -5.61 9.43
CA THR A 59 -5.08 -6.60 9.47
C THR A 59 -5.83 -6.58 8.16
N PHE A 60 -6.08 -7.75 7.58
CA PHE A 60 -6.77 -7.90 6.31
C PHE A 60 -8.09 -8.64 6.48
N ARG A 61 -9.12 -8.20 5.77
CA ARG A 61 -10.42 -8.87 5.69
C ARG A 61 -10.97 -8.84 4.26
N LEU A 62 -11.80 -9.81 3.89
CA LEU A 62 -12.45 -9.86 2.58
C LEU A 62 -13.97 -9.70 2.75
N GLY A 63 -14.54 -8.65 2.16
CA GLY A 63 -15.98 -8.37 2.25
C GLY A 63 -16.32 -6.89 2.18
N GLY A 64 -17.55 -6.57 1.80
CA GLY A 64 -17.98 -5.17 1.63
C GLY A 64 -17.97 -4.28 2.89
N ARG A 65 -17.88 -4.84 4.10
CA ARG A 65 -17.80 -4.06 5.36
C ARG A 65 -16.98 -4.79 6.42
N TRP A 66 -16.14 -4.05 7.15
CA TRP A 66 -15.25 -4.62 8.16
C TRP A 66 -15.95 -5.51 9.19
N ALA A 67 -17.13 -5.11 9.66
CA ALA A 67 -17.88 -5.81 10.71
C ALA A 67 -18.27 -7.24 10.34
N ASP A 68 -18.55 -7.49 9.05
CA ASP A 68 -19.08 -8.77 8.55
C ASP A 68 -18.10 -9.50 7.62
N ALA A 69 -16.96 -8.87 7.30
CA ALA A 69 -15.96 -9.40 6.37
C ALA A 69 -15.21 -10.61 6.95
N GLU A 70 -14.84 -11.53 6.07
CA GLU A 70 -14.04 -12.72 6.39
C GLU A 70 -12.62 -12.31 6.82
N ASP A 71 -12.13 -12.87 7.93
CA ASP A 71 -10.77 -12.60 8.40
C ASP A 71 -9.73 -13.26 7.48
N ARG A 72 -8.76 -12.47 7.01
CA ARG A 72 -7.65 -12.91 6.17
C ARG A 72 -6.31 -12.86 6.90
N GLY A 73 -6.31 -12.46 8.18
CA GLY A 73 -5.14 -12.47 9.04
C GLY A 73 -4.72 -11.08 9.50
N ALA A 74 -3.95 -11.08 10.60
CA ALA A 74 -3.27 -9.91 11.12
C ALA A 74 -1.76 -10.20 11.14
N TYR A 75 -0.99 -9.32 10.51
CA TYR A 75 0.43 -9.52 10.26
C TYR A 75 1.21 -8.40 10.94
N ALA A 76 2.21 -8.78 11.73
CA ALA A 76 3.10 -7.83 12.37
C ALA A 76 3.95 -7.13 11.30
N VAL A 77 4.08 -5.81 11.46
CA VAL A 77 4.97 -4.97 10.68
C VAL A 77 6.28 -4.83 11.44
N ALA A 78 7.39 -5.12 10.77
CA ALA A 78 8.73 -4.83 11.28
C ALA A 78 9.47 -3.90 10.32
N LEU A 79 10.28 -3.00 10.90
CA LEU A 79 11.06 -2.00 10.17
C LEU A 79 12.58 -2.27 10.25
N ASP A 80 12.95 -3.53 10.50
CA ASP A 80 14.35 -3.95 10.64
C ASP A 80 14.99 -4.09 9.24
N ASP A 81 15.79 -3.10 8.84
CA ASP A 81 16.43 -3.03 7.51
C ASP A 81 15.44 -3.11 6.32
N GLY A 82 14.26 -2.52 6.49
CA GLY A 82 13.22 -2.42 5.45
C GLY A 82 11.83 -2.68 6.02
N LEU A 83 10.81 -2.73 5.16
CA LEU A 83 9.45 -3.08 5.56
C LEU A 83 9.24 -4.59 5.45
N TRP A 84 8.91 -5.23 6.56
CA TRP A 84 8.62 -6.65 6.63
C TRP A 84 7.20 -6.93 7.08
N LEU A 85 6.58 -7.94 6.45
CA LEU A 85 5.24 -8.41 6.75
C LEU A 85 5.21 -9.94 6.65
N ASP A 86 4.83 -10.61 7.73
CA ASP A 86 4.75 -12.09 7.79
C ASP A 86 6.05 -12.82 7.34
N GLY A 87 7.20 -12.24 7.67
CA GLY A 87 8.51 -12.78 7.28
C GLY A 87 8.89 -12.57 5.81
N ALA A 88 8.07 -11.88 5.01
CA ALA A 88 8.43 -11.40 3.69
C ALA A 88 8.87 -9.93 3.75
N GLN A 89 9.99 -9.61 3.11
CA GLN A 89 10.40 -8.21 2.94
C GLN A 89 9.63 -7.60 1.77
N LEU A 90 8.86 -6.54 2.04
CA LEU A 90 8.07 -5.83 1.04
C LEU A 90 8.76 -4.57 0.50
N LEU A 91 9.64 -3.95 1.31
CA LEU A 91 10.51 -2.85 0.89
C LEU A 91 11.91 -3.06 1.48
N PRO A 92 12.99 -2.78 0.73
CA PRO A 92 14.33 -2.69 1.32
C PRO A 92 14.49 -1.43 2.20
N ASP A 93 15.53 -1.40 3.04
CA ASP A 93 15.87 -0.26 3.93
C ASP A 93 16.02 1.07 3.20
N ARG A 94 16.59 1.03 1.98
CA ARG A 94 16.87 2.20 1.16
C ARG A 94 16.13 2.13 -0.15
N LEU A 95 15.33 3.15 -0.40
CA LEU A 95 14.51 3.22 -1.61
C LEU A 95 15.24 3.95 -2.73
N ARG A 96 15.60 3.19 -3.76
CA ARG A 96 16.05 3.68 -5.07
C ARG A 96 15.79 2.60 -6.10
N GLU A 97 15.62 2.97 -7.37
CA GLU A 97 15.48 1.99 -8.44
C GLU A 97 16.68 1.01 -8.46
N GLY A 98 16.39 -0.28 -8.50
CA GLY A 98 17.36 -1.37 -8.42
C GLY A 98 17.86 -1.69 -7.00
N ALA A 99 17.39 -1.01 -5.95
CA ALA A 99 17.63 -1.46 -4.59
C ALA A 99 16.95 -2.80 -4.34
N SER A 100 17.62 -3.70 -3.61
CA SER A 100 17.12 -5.04 -3.34
C SER A 100 17.36 -5.41 -1.89
N GLY A 101 16.42 -6.14 -1.31
CA GLY A 101 16.52 -6.80 -0.02
C GLY A 101 16.42 -8.32 -0.17
N GLU A 102 16.06 -9.00 0.91
CA GLU A 102 15.77 -10.43 0.91
C GLU A 102 14.48 -10.71 0.13
N GLY A 103 14.63 -11.18 -1.11
CA GLY A 103 13.50 -11.55 -1.95
C GLY A 103 12.65 -10.36 -2.40
N CYS A 104 13.15 -9.12 -2.36
CA CYS A 104 12.44 -7.97 -2.91
C CYS A 104 13.37 -7.06 -3.70
N THR A 105 12.85 -6.42 -4.76
CA THR A 105 13.61 -5.46 -5.58
C THR A 105 12.73 -4.28 -5.98
N VAL A 106 13.19 -3.06 -5.73
CA VAL A 106 12.55 -1.83 -6.19
C VAL A 106 12.76 -1.71 -7.70
N THR A 107 11.68 -1.78 -8.46
CA THR A 107 11.70 -1.73 -9.94
C THR A 107 11.41 -0.33 -10.48
N ALA A 108 10.75 0.53 -9.71
CA ALA A 108 10.54 1.93 -10.03
C ALA A 108 10.36 2.78 -8.77
N LEU A 109 10.72 4.07 -8.85
CA LEU A 109 10.48 5.07 -7.82
C LEU A 109 10.01 6.37 -8.49
N ASP A 110 8.74 6.39 -8.91
CA ASP A 110 8.14 7.45 -9.72
C ASP A 110 6.62 7.55 -9.46
N ALA A 111 5.89 8.23 -10.34
CA ALA A 111 4.45 8.32 -10.23
C ALA A 111 3.77 7.03 -10.73
N ALA A 112 2.78 6.54 -10.00
CA ALA A 112 1.99 5.38 -10.42
C ALA A 112 0.48 5.66 -10.37
N GLU A 113 -0.25 5.05 -11.28
CA GLU A 113 -1.70 5.03 -11.30
C GLU A 113 -2.23 3.70 -10.77
N VAL A 114 -3.27 3.78 -9.95
CA VAL A 114 -4.08 2.66 -9.47
C VAL A 114 -5.56 3.04 -9.61
N TRP A 115 -6.48 2.11 -9.36
CA TRP A 115 -7.93 2.37 -9.46
C TRP A 115 -8.41 3.67 -8.81
N TYR A 116 -7.95 4.00 -7.59
CA TYR A 116 -8.30 5.23 -6.89
C TYR A 116 -7.84 6.51 -7.61
N GLY A 117 -6.67 6.47 -8.25
CA GLY A 117 -6.08 7.62 -8.93
C GLY A 117 -4.55 7.53 -9.07
N THR A 118 -3.94 8.67 -9.42
CA THR A 118 -2.50 8.79 -9.61
C THR A 118 -1.82 9.32 -8.36
N PHE A 119 -0.76 8.65 -7.93
CA PHE A 119 0.10 9.06 -6.83
C PHE A 119 1.45 9.52 -7.40
N PRO A 120 1.95 10.70 -7.05
CA PRO A 120 3.13 11.28 -7.68
C PRO A 120 4.44 10.62 -7.26
N ARG A 121 4.44 9.86 -6.16
CA ARG A 121 5.63 9.20 -5.60
C ARG A 121 5.29 7.83 -5.04
N VAL A 122 5.75 6.81 -5.73
CA VAL A 122 5.42 5.41 -5.47
C VAL A 122 6.67 4.56 -5.61
N ALA A 123 6.99 3.79 -4.58
CA ALA A 123 7.94 2.70 -4.69
C ALA A 123 7.21 1.48 -5.27
N THR A 124 7.59 1.07 -6.48
CA THR A 124 7.13 -0.19 -7.07
C THR A 124 8.16 -1.27 -6.77
N VAL A 125 7.73 -2.38 -6.18
CA VAL A 125 8.61 -3.46 -5.74
C VAL A 125 8.11 -4.79 -6.25
N GLU A 126 9.01 -5.62 -6.76
CA GLU A 126 8.75 -7.02 -7.03
C GLU A 126 9.22 -7.86 -5.85
N VAL A 127 8.35 -8.71 -5.31
CA VAL A 127 8.62 -9.61 -4.18
C VAL A 127 8.60 -11.06 -4.65
N GLU A 128 9.58 -11.84 -4.21
CA GLU A 128 9.80 -13.23 -4.60
C GLU A 128 9.31 -14.21 -3.54
N GLY A 129 8.47 -15.16 -3.93
CA GLY A 129 8.07 -16.29 -3.08
C GLY A 129 7.11 -15.93 -1.94
N GLY A 130 6.56 -16.96 -1.31
CA GLY A 130 5.60 -16.81 -0.21
C GLY A 130 4.22 -16.29 -0.65
N ALA A 131 3.40 -15.94 0.34
CA ALA A 131 2.04 -15.44 0.12
C ALA A 131 2.00 -14.03 -0.49
N TRP A 132 3.09 -13.27 -0.33
CA TRP A 132 3.24 -11.90 -0.82
C TRP A 132 4.02 -11.82 -2.15
N ALA A 133 4.25 -12.94 -2.84
CA ALA A 133 4.94 -12.93 -4.12
C ALA A 133 4.19 -12.10 -5.17
N GLY A 134 4.91 -11.25 -5.91
CA GLY A 134 4.39 -10.43 -7.00
C GLY A 134 4.73 -8.95 -6.85
N ALA A 135 4.05 -8.13 -7.65
CA ALA A 135 4.25 -6.68 -7.67
C ALA A 135 3.47 -5.99 -6.55
N HIS A 136 4.11 -5.01 -5.91
CA HIS A 136 3.53 -4.14 -4.89
C HIS A 136 3.86 -2.69 -5.20
N ARG A 137 3.01 -1.77 -4.72
CA ARG A 137 3.18 -0.33 -4.87
C ARG A 137 2.87 0.37 -3.56
N PHE A 138 3.81 1.17 -3.09
CA PHE A 138 3.67 1.94 -1.87
C PHE A 138 3.81 3.42 -2.17
N ALA A 139 2.80 4.21 -1.85
CA ALA A 139 2.85 5.67 -1.96
C ALA A 139 3.40 6.29 -0.68
N LEU A 140 4.25 7.30 -0.85
CA LEU A 140 4.80 8.07 0.26
C LEU A 140 3.67 8.68 1.11
N ASP A 141 3.77 8.58 2.43
CA ASP A 141 2.81 9.08 3.44
C ASP A 141 1.40 8.47 3.41
N ILE A 142 1.11 7.64 2.41
CA ILE A 142 -0.19 6.96 2.25
C ILE A 142 -0.07 5.47 2.57
N GLY A 143 1.04 4.82 2.21
CA GLY A 143 1.25 3.39 2.43
C GLY A 143 0.96 2.54 1.20
N PRO A 144 0.55 1.27 1.36
CA PRO A 144 0.32 0.36 0.24
C PRO A 144 -0.89 0.78 -0.61
N ILE A 145 -0.63 1.13 -1.87
CA ILE A 145 -1.67 1.48 -2.85
C ILE A 145 -1.95 0.35 -3.85
N ALA A 146 -1.06 -0.64 -3.94
CA ALA A 146 -1.34 -1.93 -4.57
C ALA A 146 -0.55 -3.04 -3.88
N LEU A 147 -1.18 -4.18 -3.66
CA LEU A 147 -0.58 -5.34 -2.99
C LEU A 147 -0.90 -6.62 -3.76
N THR A 148 0.09 -7.49 -3.92
CA THR A 148 -0.18 -8.87 -4.35
C THR A 148 -0.26 -9.80 -3.15
N MET A 149 -1.40 -10.47 -2.97
CA MET A 149 -1.61 -11.44 -1.91
C MET A 149 -2.17 -12.73 -2.51
N GLU A 150 -1.50 -13.85 -2.23
CA GLU A 150 -1.82 -15.19 -2.74
C GLU A 150 -1.98 -15.23 -4.28
N GLY A 151 -1.11 -14.48 -4.98
CA GLY A 151 -1.11 -14.38 -6.44
C GLY A 151 -2.19 -13.46 -7.03
N THR A 152 -2.97 -12.77 -6.20
CA THR A 152 -3.98 -11.80 -6.64
C THR A 152 -3.47 -10.38 -6.39
N LEU A 153 -3.46 -9.54 -7.43
CA LEU A 153 -3.16 -8.11 -7.31
C LEU A 153 -4.42 -7.34 -6.91
N TRP A 154 -4.30 -6.56 -5.85
CA TRP A 154 -5.34 -5.69 -5.32
C TRP A 154 -4.89 -4.24 -5.45
N GLU A 155 -5.72 -3.39 -6.05
CA GLU A 155 -5.45 -1.97 -6.22
C GLU A 155 -6.34 -1.12 -5.34
N LEU A 156 -5.79 -0.06 -4.77
CA LEU A 156 -6.51 0.81 -3.85
C LEU A 156 -7.73 1.42 -4.53
N ALA A 157 -8.88 1.31 -3.87
CA ALA A 157 -10.15 1.86 -4.33
C ALA A 157 -10.67 2.99 -3.43
N SER A 158 -10.31 2.99 -2.16
CA SER A 158 -10.54 4.10 -1.22
C SER A 158 -9.68 3.92 0.03
N TYR A 159 -9.43 5.01 0.76
CA TYR A 159 -8.80 4.96 2.07
C TYR A 159 -9.39 6.05 2.99
N GLU A 160 -9.30 5.82 4.29
CA GLU A 160 -9.63 6.76 5.34
C GLU A 160 -8.41 6.90 6.26
N LEU A 161 -7.94 8.14 6.44
CA LEU A 161 -6.86 8.44 7.37
C LEU A 161 -7.44 8.74 8.76
N PRO A 162 -6.70 8.43 9.84
CA PRO A 162 -7.10 8.84 11.19
C PRO A 162 -7.31 10.35 11.23
N LEU A 163 -8.32 10.80 11.97
CA LEU A 163 -8.50 12.22 12.24
C LEU A 163 -7.46 12.65 13.28
N GLU A 164 -6.63 13.64 12.93
CA GLU A 164 -5.68 14.28 13.85
C GLU A 164 -6.36 15.05 14.99
#